data_AF-A0A6A5SXW2-F1
#
_entry.id   AF-A0A6A5SXW2-F1
#
_cell.length_a   1.000
_cell.length_b   1.000
_cell.length_c   1.000
_cell.angle_alpha   90.00
_cell.angle_beta   90.00
_cell.angle_gamma   90.00
#
_symmetry.space_group_name_H-M   'P 1'
#
loop_
_entity.id
_entity.type
_entity.pdbx_description
1 polymer ?
#
loop_
_entity_poly.entity_id
_entity_poly.type
_entity_poly.pdbx_seq_one_letter_code
_entity_poly.pdbx_strand_id
1 'polypeptide(L)'
;MTAQKGPCGHAQIGKIIEDMEQLLPSESIDRPDYRACRTTYGLLSTTFKRTADSNTPQKDYKELQALQKVLRHRLASLDPTRGLPRKFLGPLESLKSGIDDALTQGVTIDYLIRGVRDILEENPDATPAPKPAPVKMVSETRFKNVWDELQAEKDKNRKLNEENNVLAMKLREYERSKAMSSSSTGEPQSKKQRFCTEWIADVPSSN
;
A
#
# COMPACT_ATOMS: atom_id res chain seq x y z
N MET A 1 -5.28 35.27 -29.28
CA MET A 1 -5.08 33.82 -29.51
C MET A 1 -4.80 33.16 -28.17
N THR A 2 -5.84 32.75 -27.45
CA THR A 2 -5.69 32.03 -26.18
C THR A 2 -5.44 30.57 -26.52
N ALA A 3 -4.23 30.10 -26.22
CA ALA A 3 -3.87 28.69 -26.39
C ALA A 3 -4.86 27.84 -25.60
N GLN A 4 -5.67 27.03 -26.30
CA GLN A 4 -6.44 25.96 -25.69
C GLN A 4 -5.44 25.04 -24.99
N LYS A 5 -5.34 25.18 -23.68
CA LYS A 5 -4.54 24.31 -22.84
C LYS A 5 -5.28 22.97 -22.85
N GLY A 6 -4.70 21.97 -23.53
CA GLY A 6 -5.25 20.63 -23.54
C GLY A 6 -5.48 20.12 -22.12
N PRO A 7 -6.42 19.17 -21.92
CA PRO A 7 -6.79 18.70 -20.59
C PRO A 7 -5.56 18.29 -19.79
N CYS A 8 -5.52 18.66 -18.52
CA CYS A 8 -4.55 18.22 -17.53
C CYS A 8 -4.29 16.71 -17.66
N GLY A 9 -3.02 16.29 -17.55
CA GLY A 9 -2.63 14.90 -17.72
C GLY A 9 -3.44 13.91 -16.87
N HIS A 10 -3.94 14.29 -15.70
CA HIS A 10 -4.83 13.43 -14.90
C HIS A 10 -6.16 13.17 -15.60
N ALA A 11 -6.83 14.21 -16.13
CA ALA A 11 -8.10 14.07 -16.85
C ALA A 11 -7.93 13.25 -18.13
N GLN A 12 -6.84 13.50 -18.86
CA GLN A 12 -6.50 12.76 -20.07
C GLN A 12 -6.27 11.26 -19.78
N ILE A 13 -5.58 10.93 -18.69
CA ILE A 13 -5.39 9.54 -18.24
C ILE A 13 -6.74 8.89 -17.92
N GLY A 14 -7.64 9.61 -17.23
CA GLY A 14 -8.98 9.11 -16.92
C GLY A 14 -9.77 8.76 -18.18
N LYS A 15 -9.78 9.66 -19.18
CA LYS A 15 -10.45 9.44 -20.46
C LYS A 15 -9.90 8.22 -21.22
N ILE A 16 -8.57 8.07 -21.24
CA ILE A 16 -7.94 6.89 -21.87
C ILE A 16 -8.37 5.59 -21.19
N ILE A 17 -8.49 5.60 -19.85
CA ILE A 17 -8.96 4.43 -19.10
C ILE A 17 -10.40 4.12 -19.50
N GLU A 18 -11.30 5.11 -19.50
CA GLU A 18 -12.71 4.92 -19.89
C GLU A 18 -12.86 4.41 -21.34
N ASP A 19 -12.12 4.98 -22.30
CA ASP A 19 -12.14 4.54 -23.70
C ASP A 19 -11.67 3.08 -23.85
N MET A 20 -10.72 2.64 -23.02
CA MET A 20 -10.24 1.26 -23.05
C MET A 20 -11.30 0.24 -22.59
N GLU A 21 -12.28 0.64 -21.80
CA GLU A 21 -13.34 -0.26 -21.31
C GLU A 21 -14.12 -0.89 -22.46
N GLN A 22 -14.44 -0.08 -23.47
CA GLN A 22 -15.21 -0.49 -24.65
C GLN A 22 -14.43 -1.50 -25.52
N LEU A 23 -13.11 -1.52 -25.39
CA LEU A 23 -12.22 -2.39 -26.16
C LEU A 23 -12.03 -3.76 -25.51
N LEU A 24 -12.41 -3.92 -24.24
CA LEU A 24 -12.21 -5.15 -23.47
C LEU A 24 -13.05 -6.32 -24.01
N PRO A 25 -12.56 -7.56 -23.86
CA PRO A 25 -13.33 -8.74 -24.25
C PRO A 25 -14.65 -8.82 -23.48
N SER A 26 -15.77 -9.11 -24.14
CA SER A 26 -17.12 -9.07 -23.56
C SER A 26 -17.26 -9.92 -22.28
N GLU A 27 -18.11 -9.47 -21.34
CA GLU A 27 -18.38 -10.16 -20.05
C GLU A 27 -19.02 -11.53 -20.24
N SER A 28 -19.74 -11.72 -21.34
CA SER A 28 -20.38 -12.98 -21.68
C SER A 28 -19.38 -14.08 -22.08
N ILE A 29 -18.11 -13.75 -22.33
CA ILE A 29 -17.10 -14.72 -22.75
C ILE A 29 -16.40 -15.31 -21.54
N ASP A 30 -16.73 -16.56 -21.23
CA ASP A 30 -16.15 -17.29 -20.12
C ASP A 30 -14.78 -17.92 -20.43
N ARG A 31 -13.80 -17.09 -20.80
CA ARG A 31 -12.41 -17.53 -20.95
C ARG A 31 -11.58 -17.01 -19.77
N PRO A 32 -10.79 -17.87 -19.09
CA PRO A 32 -10.02 -17.45 -17.91
C PRO A 32 -9.07 -16.29 -18.20
N ASP A 33 -8.43 -16.29 -19.37
CA ASP A 33 -7.52 -15.20 -19.78
C ASP A 33 -8.25 -13.86 -19.98
N TYR A 34 -9.51 -13.89 -20.44
CA TYR A 34 -10.33 -12.70 -20.67
C TYR A 34 -10.81 -12.11 -19.34
N ARG A 35 -11.25 -12.99 -18.42
CA ARG A 35 -11.55 -12.61 -17.04
C ARG A 35 -10.33 -11.98 -16.37
N ALA A 36 -9.16 -12.59 -16.51
CA ALA A 36 -7.90 -12.10 -15.96
C ALA A 36 -7.52 -10.70 -16.49
N CYS A 37 -7.81 -10.40 -17.76
CA CYS A 37 -7.65 -9.06 -18.33
C CYS A 37 -8.65 -8.06 -17.72
N ARG A 38 -9.94 -8.42 -17.65
CA ARG A 38 -10.97 -7.55 -17.05
C ARG A 38 -10.70 -7.27 -15.57
N THR A 39 -10.29 -8.26 -14.78
CA THR A 39 -9.92 -8.06 -13.37
C THR A 39 -8.76 -7.07 -13.24
N THR A 40 -7.73 -7.20 -14.09
CA THR A 40 -6.57 -6.28 -14.06
C THR A 40 -6.99 -4.87 -14.46
N TYR A 41 -7.84 -4.73 -15.48
CA TYR A 41 -8.41 -3.44 -15.85
C TYR A 41 -9.27 -2.83 -14.74
N GLY A 42 -10.11 -3.64 -14.06
CA GLY A 42 -10.89 -3.21 -12.92
C GLY A 42 -10.02 -2.70 -11.77
N LEU A 43 -8.91 -3.38 -11.48
CA LEU A 43 -7.91 -2.91 -10.51
C LEU A 43 -7.26 -1.59 -10.96
N LEU A 44 -6.97 -1.45 -12.25
CA LEU A 44 -6.40 -0.22 -12.81
C LEU A 44 -7.37 0.96 -12.68
N SER A 45 -8.64 0.77 -13.06
CA SER A 45 -9.69 1.80 -12.97
C SER A 45 -9.99 2.20 -11.52
N THR A 46 -10.06 1.23 -10.61
CA THR A 46 -10.29 1.51 -9.18
C THR A 46 -9.11 2.21 -8.52
N THR A 47 -7.88 1.84 -8.86
CA THR A 47 -6.66 2.51 -8.37
C THR A 47 -6.60 3.96 -8.86
N PHE A 48 -6.95 4.21 -10.12
CA PHE A 48 -7.05 5.56 -10.66
C PHE A 48 -8.08 6.41 -9.92
N LYS A 49 -9.30 5.89 -9.70
CA LYS A 49 -10.34 6.59 -8.93
C LYS A 49 -9.90 6.87 -7.49
N ARG A 50 -9.26 5.89 -6.84
CA ARG A 50 -8.72 6.03 -5.47
C ARG A 50 -7.64 7.11 -5.37
N THR A 51 -6.90 7.34 -6.45
CA THR A 51 -5.83 8.35 -6.48
C THR A 51 -6.36 9.76 -6.21
N ALA A 52 -7.61 10.05 -6.60
CA ALA A 52 -8.25 11.34 -6.35
C ALA A 52 -8.50 11.64 -4.86
N ASP A 53 -8.68 10.61 -4.03
CA ASP A 53 -8.94 10.73 -2.59
C ASP A 53 -7.71 10.36 -1.72
N SER A 54 -6.58 10.01 -2.34
CA SER A 54 -5.39 9.51 -1.65
C SER A 54 -4.50 10.63 -1.13
N ASN A 55 -3.99 10.46 0.10
CA ASN A 55 -2.99 11.34 0.68
C ASN A 55 -1.59 11.16 0.04
N THR A 56 -1.39 10.10 -0.75
CA THR A 56 -0.09 9.76 -1.38
C THR A 56 -0.27 9.44 -2.87
N PRO A 57 -0.66 10.40 -3.71
CA PRO A 57 -1.06 10.14 -5.09
C PRO A 57 0.11 9.64 -5.97
N GLN A 58 1.34 10.02 -5.64
CA GLN A 58 2.53 9.51 -6.33
C GLN A 58 2.70 7.99 -6.17
N LYS A 59 2.32 7.43 -5.00
CA LYS A 59 2.37 5.98 -4.77
C LYS A 59 1.33 5.25 -5.62
N ASP A 60 0.12 5.79 -5.67
CA ASP A 60 -0.95 5.21 -6.50
C ASP A 60 -0.62 5.30 -7.99
N TYR A 61 0.03 6.38 -8.46
CA TYR A 61 0.51 6.47 -9.84
C TYR A 61 1.59 5.42 -10.19
N LYS A 62 2.47 5.07 -9.24
CA LYS A 62 3.42 3.96 -9.42
C LYS A 62 2.70 2.61 -9.49
N GLU A 63 1.67 2.41 -8.68
CA GLU A 63 0.82 1.22 -8.74
C GLU A 63 0.07 1.14 -10.09
N LEU A 64 -0.47 2.26 -10.56
CA LEU A 64 -1.05 2.42 -11.90
C LEU A 64 -0.07 2.03 -13.01
N GLN A 65 1.18 2.48 -12.92
CA GLN A 65 2.23 2.11 -13.88
C GLN A 65 2.48 0.59 -13.88
N ALA A 66 2.49 -0.04 -12.70
CA ALA A 66 2.65 -1.49 -12.58
C ALA A 66 1.45 -2.25 -13.16
N LEU A 67 0.23 -1.82 -12.84
CA LEU A 67 -1.01 -2.42 -13.36
C LEU A 67 -1.13 -2.28 -14.88
N GLN A 68 -0.69 -1.16 -15.46
CA GLN A 68 -0.63 -0.95 -16.91
C GLN A 68 0.30 -1.97 -17.58
N LYS A 69 1.48 -2.22 -17.00
CA LYS A 69 2.44 -3.22 -17.51
C LYS A 69 1.85 -4.63 -17.45
N VAL A 70 1.20 -4.97 -16.34
CA VAL A 70 0.52 -6.27 -16.17
C VAL A 70 -0.61 -6.43 -17.18
N LEU A 71 -1.44 -5.40 -17.38
CA LEU A 71 -2.53 -5.42 -18.35
C LEU A 71 -2.00 -5.62 -19.78
N ARG A 72 -0.95 -4.88 -20.15
CA ARG A 72 -0.29 -5.04 -21.46
C ARG A 72 0.23 -6.46 -21.67
N HIS A 73 0.89 -7.03 -20.65
CA HIS A 73 1.39 -8.39 -20.72
C HIS A 73 0.25 -9.40 -20.91
N ARG A 74 -0.82 -9.30 -20.10
CA ARG A 74 -1.99 -10.19 -20.21
C ARG A 74 -2.67 -10.09 -21.56
N LEU A 75 -2.84 -8.87 -22.09
CA LEU A 75 -3.42 -8.65 -23.42
C LEU A 75 -2.54 -9.23 -24.55
N ALA A 76 -1.22 -9.17 -24.43
CA ALA A 76 -0.30 -9.79 -25.38
C ALA A 76 -0.32 -11.33 -25.28
N SER A 77 -0.54 -11.88 -24.08
CA SER A 77 -0.67 -13.32 -23.86
C SER A 77 -1.99 -13.92 -24.35
N LEU A 78 -3.01 -13.10 -24.64
CA LEU A 78 -4.30 -13.59 -25.17
C LEU A 78 -4.16 -14.30 -26.52
N ASP A 79 -3.28 -13.75 -27.37
CA ASP A 79 -2.94 -14.30 -28.68
C ASP A 79 -1.41 -14.24 -28.86
N PRO A 80 -0.68 -15.29 -28.47
CA PRO A 80 0.77 -15.33 -28.56
C PRO A 80 1.29 -15.30 -30.01
N THR A 81 0.42 -15.53 -31.00
CA THR A 81 0.80 -15.51 -32.42
C THR A 81 0.64 -14.13 -33.04
N ARG A 82 -0.34 -13.35 -32.58
CA ARG A 82 -0.61 -12.00 -33.09
C ARG A 82 -0.09 -10.88 -32.17
N GLY A 83 0.32 -11.23 -30.95
CA GLY A 83 0.79 -10.28 -29.95
C GLY A 83 -0.32 -9.35 -29.45
N LEU A 84 0.05 -8.16 -28.98
CA LEU A 84 -0.89 -7.18 -28.45
C LEU A 84 -1.91 -6.76 -29.53
N PRO A 85 -3.23 -6.84 -29.26
CA PRO A 85 -4.23 -6.43 -30.25
C PRO A 85 -4.04 -4.97 -30.67
N ARG A 86 -4.05 -4.68 -31.98
CA ARG A 86 -3.81 -3.32 -32.53
C ARG A 86 -4.70 -2.25 -31.90
N LYS A 87 -5.94 -2.59 -31.58
CA LYS A 87 -6.90 -1.70 -30.90
C LYS A 87 -6.42 -1.19 -29.53
N PHE A 88 -5.60 -1.96 -28.83
CA PHE A 88 -5.07 -1.59 -27.50
C PHE A 88 -3.71 -0.89 -27.56
N LEU A 89 -3.01 -0.94 -28.70
CA LEU A 89 -1.65 -0.44 -28.81
C LEU A 89 -1.60 1.09 -28.61
N GLY A 90 -2.47 1.84 -29.28
CA GLY A 90 -2.58 3.29 -29.10
C GLY A 90 -2.96 3.70 -27.67
N PRO A 91 -4.10 3.22 -27.13
CA PRO A 91 -4.52 3.57 -25.77
C PRO A 91 -3.50 3.20 -24.69
N LEU A 92 -2.85 2.03 -24.78
CA LEU A 92 -1.85 1.62 -23.79
C LEU A 92 -0.55 2.42 -23.86
N GLU A 93 -0.10 2.84 -25.05
CA GLU A 93 1.05 3.73 -25.18
C GLU A 93 0.72 5.14 -24.67
N SER A 94 -0.45 5.68 -25.02
CA SER A 94 -0.90 6.96 -24.49
C SER A 94 -1.04 6.94 -22.97
N LEU A 95 -1.57 5.84 -22.41
CA LEU A 95 -1.68 5.65 -20.96
C LEU A 95 -0.30 5.59 -20.30
N LYS A 96 0.65 4.86 -20.91
CA LYS A 96 2.03 4.77 -20.42
C LYS A 96 2.70 6.14 -20.42
N SER A 97 2.65 6.87 -21.55
CA SER A 97 3.21 8.21 -21.66
C SER A 97 2.61 9.15 -20.63
N GLY A 98 1.28 9.16 -20.50
CA GLY A 98 0.59 10.01 -19.52
C GLY A 98 1.01 9.72 -18.08
N ILE A 99 1.14 8.45 -17.70
CA ILE A 99 1.60 8.06 -16.36
C ILE A 99 3.07 8.46 -16.15
N ASP A 100 3.94 8.22 -17.13
CA ASP A 100 5.37 8.55 -17.05
C ASP A 100 5.57 10.07 -16.97
N ASP A 101 4.82 10.84 -17.75
CA ASP A 101 4.82 12.31 -17.73
C ASP A 101 4.31 12.84 -16.40
N ALA A 102 3.25 12.27 -15.84
CA ALA A 102 2.71 12.64 -14.53
C ALA A 102 3.72 12.36 -13.41
N LEU A 103 4.39 11.22 -13.44
CA LEU A 103 5.44 10.86 -12.48
C LEU A 103 6.67 11.75 -12.60
N THR A 104 7.04 12.16 -13.82
CA THR A 104 8.19 13.04 -14.09
C THR A 104 7.92 14.48 -13.66
N GLN A 105 6.71 14.99 -13.92
CA GLN A 105 6.29 16.34 -13.51
C GLN A 105 6.03 16.45 -11.99
N GLY A 106 5.84 15.31 -11.32
CA GLY A 106 5.49 15.25 -9.91
C GLY A 106 3.97 15.27 -9.72
N VAL A 107 3.43 14.17 -9.20
CA VAL A 107 2.00 14.04 -8.89
C VAL A 107 1.74 14.66 -7.51
N THR A 108 1.34 15.93 -7.51
CA THR A 108 0.89 16.65 -6.31
C THR A 108 -0.63 16.71 -6.20
N ILE A 109 -1.15 17.11 -5.05
CA ILE A 109 -2.60 17.34 -4.86
C ILE A 109 -3.10 18.41 -5.86
N ASP A 110 -2.31 19.45 -6.13
CA ASP A 110 -2.66 20.49 -7.11
C ASP A 110 -2.80 19.95 -8.53
N TYR A 111 -1.97 18.97 -8.91
CA TYR A 111 -2.07 18.29 -10.20
C TYR A 111 -3.41 17.56 -10.34
N LEU A 112 -3.86 16.89 -9.28
CA LEU A 112 -5.16 16.22 -9.24
C LEU A 112 -6.31 17.22 -9.25
N ILE A 113 -6.25 18.29 -8.44
CA ILE A 113 -7.26 19.35 -8.40
C ILE A 113 -7.44 19.98 -9.79
N ARG A 114 -6.34 20.24 -10.50
CA ARG A 114 -6.39 20.75 -11.88
C ARG A 114 -7.06 19.74 -12.82
N GLY A 115 -6.78 18.45 -12.67
CA GLY A 115 -7.43 17.39 -13.45
C GLY A 115 -8.94 17.34 -13.22
N VAL A 116 -9.37 17.38 -11.96
CA VAL A 116 -10.79 17.38 -11.59
C VAL A 116 -11.49 18.64 -12.12
N ARG A 117 -10.83 19.81 -12.02
CA ARG A 117 -11.36 21.06 -12.58
C ARG A 117 -11.57 20.97 -14.09
N ASP A 118 -10.59 20.46 -14.82
CA ASP A 118 -10.68 20.33 -16.28
C ASP A 118 -11.83 19.38 -16.69
N ILE A 119 -12.07 18.30 -15.93
CA ILE A 119 -13.22 17.40 -16.16
C ILE A 119 -14.56 18.13 -15.95
N LEU A 120 -14.66 18.94 -14.89
CA LEU A 120 -15.86 19.74 -14.60
C LEU A 120 -16.08 20.87 -15.61
N GLU A 121 -15.01 21.42 -16.18
CA GLU A 121 -15.09 22.42 -17.26
C GLU A 121 -15.49 21.78 -18.60
N GLU A 122 -15.09 20.54 -18.90
CA GLU A 122 -15.46 19.81 -20.13
C GLU A 122 -16.91 19.29 -20.08
N ASN A 123 -17.47 19.02 -18.90
CA ASN A 123 -18.87 18.61 -18.69
C ASN A 123 -19.54 19.38 -17.54
N PRO A 124 -20.10 20.58 -17.78
CA PRO A 124 -20.68 21.44 -16.74
C PRO A 124 -21.92 20.85 -16.05
N ASP A 125 -22.62 19.89 -16.68
CA ASP A 125 -23.79 19.20 -16.12
C ASP A 125 -23.44 17.91 -15.36
N ALA A 126 -22.16 17.53 -15.29
CA ALA A 126 -21.70 16.41 -14.47
C ALA A 126 -21.77 16.80 -12.98
N THR A 127 -22.98 16.81 -12.43
CA THR A 127 -23.20 16.93 -11.00
C THR A 127 -22.39 15.82 -10.34
N PRO A 128 -21.36 16.12 -9.52
CA PRO A 128 -20.55 15.08 -8.91
C PRO A 128 -21.49 14.17 -8.14
N ALA A 129 -21.56 12.89 -8.53
CA ALA A 129 -22.41 11.94 -7.83
C ALA A 129 -22.07 12.02 -6.33
N PRO A 130 -23.06 12.20 -5.45
CA PRO A 130 -22.79 12.31 -4.02
C PRO A 130 -21.95 11.12 -3.59
N LYS A 131 -20.78 11.39 -3.00
CA LYS A 131 -19.84 10.34 -2.60
C LYS A 131 -20.61 9.29 -1.78
N PRO A 132 -20.58 8.00 -2.16
CA PRO A 132 -21.27 6.98 -1.39
C PRO A 132 -20.72 7.02 0.04
N ALA A 133 -21.62 7.12 1.01
CA ALA A 133 -21.24 7.16 2.42
C ALA A 133 -20.38 5.92 2.73
N PRO A 134 -19.27 6.05 3.48
CA PRO A 134 -18.39 4.94 3.78
C PRO A 134 -19.20 3.80 4.39
N VAL A 135 -19.15 2.64 3.74
CA VAL A 135 -19.90 1.46 4.15
C VAL A 135 -19.31 0.97 5.47
N LYS A 136 -20.10 1.09 6.55
CA LYS A 136 -19.70 0.56 7.86
C LYS A 136 -19.68 -0.97 7.78
N MET A 137 -18.49 -1.54 7.77
CA MET A 137 -18.27 -3.00 7.71
C MET A 137 -18.64 -3.71 9.01
N VAL A 138 -18.76 -2.97 10.11
CA VAL A 138 -19.05 -3.48 11.46
C VAL A 138 -19.93 -2.46 12.19
N SER A 139 -20.79 -2.91 13.10
CA SER A 139 -21.57 -2.00 13.94
C SER A 139 -20.65 -1.18 14.85
N GLU A 140 -21.02 0.08 15.12
CA GLU A 140 -20.26 0.97 16.01
C GLU A 140 -20.10 0.39 17.41
N THR A 141 -21.09 -0.35 17.90
CA THR A 141 -21.03 -1.07 19.17
C THR A 141 -19.93 -2.12 19.19
N ARG A 142 -19.81 -2.94 18.14
CA ARG A 142 -18.76 -3.96 18.06
C ARG A 142 -17.38 -3.32 17.94
N PHE A 143 -17.25 -2.25 17.15
CA PHE A 143 -16.01 -1.50 17.05
C PHE A 143 -15.57 -0.91 18.39
N LYS A 144 -16.49 -0.27 19.11
CA LYS A 144 -16.22 0.34 20.42
C LYS A 144 -15.80 -0.71 21.45
N ASN A 145 -16.50 -1.85 21.51
CA ASN A 145 -16.15 -2.93 22.44
C ASN A 145 -14.72 -3.46 22.18
N VAL A 146 -14.38 -3.74 20.92
CA VAL A 146 -13.03 -4.22 20.56
C VAL A 146 -11.96 -3.17 20.85
N TRP A 147 -12.28 -1.89 20.63
CA TRP A 147 -11.38 -0.79 20.95
C TRP A 147 -11.11 -0.67 22.45
N ASP A 148 -12.16 -0.76 23.27
CA ASP A 148 -12.07 -0.70 24.73
C ASP A 148 -11.32 -1.92 25.28
N GLU A 149 -11.57 -3.13 24.75
CA GLU A 149 -10.81 -4.35 25.07
C GLU A 149 -9.33 -4.21 24.73
N LEU A 150 -9.00 -3.64 23.56
CA LEU A 150 -7.62 -3.41 23.15
C LEU A 150 -6.90 -2.44 24.10
N GLN A 151 -7.57 -1.39 24.55
CA GLN A 151 -7.01 -0.46 25.52
C GLN A 151 -6.77 -1.13 26.87
N ALA A 152 -7.74 -1.90 27.36
CA ALA A 152 -7.62 -2.63 28.62
C ALA A 152 -6.44 -3.63 28.60
N GLU A 153 -6.28 -4.38 27.51
CA GLU A 153 -5.17 -5.33 27.37
C GLU A 153 -3.81 -4.64 27.17
N LYS A 154 -3.76 -3.46 26.53
CA LYS A 154 -2.54 -2.65 26.47
C LYS A 154 -2.10 -2.17 27.85
N ASP A 155 -3.03 -1.67 28.65
CA ASP A 155 -2.75 -1.22 30.02
C ASP A 155 -2.29 -2.36 30.92
N LYS A 156 -2.90 -3.55 30.76
CA LYS A 156 -2.49 -4.77 31.48
C LYS A 156 -1.08 -5.20 31.09
N ASN A 157 -0.75 -5.23 29.79
CA ASN A 157 0.59 -5.54 29.32
C ASN A 157 1.64 -4.53 29.82
N ARG A 158 1.29 -3.24 29.87
CA ARG A 158 2.18 -2.20 30.42
C ARG A 158 2.53 -2.51 31.88
N LYS A 159 1.53 -2.78 32.72
CA LYS A 159 1.74 -3.12 34.14
C LYS A 159 2.58 -4.39 34.32
N LEU A 160 2.28 -5.45 33.58
CA LEU A 160 3.03 -6.70 33.66
C LEU A 160 4.49 -6.52 33.21
N ASN A 161 4.76 -5.68 32.21
CA ASN A 161 6.11 -5.35 31.81
C ASN A 161 6.87 -4.54 32.87
N GLU A 162 6.21 -3.57 33.50
CA GLU A 162 6.79 -2.80 34.61
C GLU A 162 7.16 -3.73 35.78
N GLU A 163 6.24 -4.63 36.17
CA GLU A 163 6.48 -5.62 37.24
C GLU A 163 7.62 -6.58 36.87
N ASN A 164 7.64 -7.11 35.64
CA ASN A 164 8.71 -7.97 35.16
C ASN A 164 10.07 -7.26 35.17
N ASN A 165 10.13 -6.00 34.78
CA ASN A 165 11.36 -5.22 34.80
C ASN A 165 11.87 -5.00 36.24
N VAL A 166 10.98 -4.71 37.18
CA VAL A 166 11.32 -4.56 38.60
C VAL A 166 11.85 -5.88 39.17
N LEU A 167 11.18 -7.00 38.88
CA LEU A 167 11.60 -8.32 39.33
C LEU A 167 12.94 -8.74 38.71
N ALA A 168 13.13 -8.49 37.42
CA ALA A 168 14.40 -8.76 36.73
C ALA A 168 15.56 -7.96 37.34
N MET A 169 15.33 -6.70 37.71
CA MET A 169 16.34 -5.89 38.40
C MET A 169 16.69 -6.43 39.78
N LYS A 170 15.69 -6.77 40.60
CA LYS A 170 15.90 -7.39 41.93
C LYS A 170 16.64 -8.73 41.83
N LEU A 171 16.32 -9.53 40.82
CA LEU A 171 16.98 -10.81 40.58
C LEU A 171 18.45 -10.61 40.19
N ARG A 172 18.75 -9.65 39.30
CA ARG A 172 20.13 -9.26 38.96
C ARG A 172 20.92 -8.72 40.16
N GLU A 173 20.29 -7.99 41.07
CA GLU A 173 20.92 -7.50 42.30
C GLU A 173 21.22 -8.64 43.28
N TYR A 174 20.29 -9.58 43.42
CA TYR A 174 20.48 -10.77 44.23
C TYR A 174 21.60 -11.66 43.68
N GLU A 175 21.62 -11.90 42.37
CA GLU A 175 22.68 -12.67 41.70
C GLU A 175 24.05 -12.00 41.87
N ARG A 176 24.14 -10.68 41.71
CA ARG A 176 25.38 -9.92 41.97
C ARG A 176 25.82 -10.02 43.42
N SER A 177 24.90 -9.88 44.36
CA SER A 177 25.20 -9.96 45.81
C SER A 177 25.65 -11.37 46.21
N LYS A 178 25.04 -12.40 45.62
CA LYS A 178 25.43 -13.80 45.81
C LYS A 178 26.81 -14.11 45.22
N ALA A 179 27.11 -13.58 44.03
CA ALA A 179 28.44 -13.71 43.43
C ALA A 179 29.52 -13.02 44.29
N MET A 180 29.19 -11.85 44.86
CA MET A 180 30.10 -11.04 45.68
C MET A 180 30.28 -11.59 47.11
N SER A 181 29.28 -12.27 47.67
CA SER A 181 29.43 -13.00 48.94
C SER A 181 30.18 -14.32 48.76
N SER A 182 30.09 -14.96 47.59
CA SER A 182 30.87 -16.15 47.26
C SER A 182 32.34 -15.86 46.91
N SER A 183 32.73 -14.59 46.73
CA SER A 183 34.11 -14.17 46.47
C SER A 183 34.84 -13.60 47.69
N SER A 184 34.18 -13.46 48.84
CA SER A 184 34.77 -12.97 50.10
C SER A 184 35.20 -14.07 51.09
N THR A 185 34.93 -15.33 50.77
CA THR A 185 35.49 -16.50 51.49
C THR A 185 36.54 -17.15 50.60
N GLY A 186 37.80 -16.75 50.78
CA GLY A 186 38.92 -17.27 50.01
C GLY A 186 39.26 -18.70 50.39
N GLU A 187 39.18 -19.60 49.41
CA GLU A 187 40.14 -20.68 49.22
C GLU A 187 40.53 -20.74 47.72
N PRO A 188 41.82 -20.82 47.37
CA PRO A 188 42.25 -20.85 45.97
C PRO A 188 42.31 -22.31 45.50
N GLN A 189 41.35 -22.75 44.68
CA GLN A 189 41.52 -24.00 43.91
C GLN A 189 41.09 -23.89 42.45
N SER A 190 42.11 -23.76 41.61
CA SER A 190 42.40 -24.59 40.42
C SER A 190 41.26 -24.96 39.46
N LYS A 191 41.38 -24.41 38.24
CA LYS A 191 41.13 -25.03 36.93
C LYS A 191 40.05 -26.12 36.84
N LYS A 192 38.96 -25.82 36.14
CA LYS A 192 38.41 -26.67 35.07
C LYS A 192 37.50 -25.87 34.13
N GLN A 193 37.81 -25.97 32.84
CA GLN A 193 37.00 -25.52 31.71
C GLN A 193 35.58 -26.08 31.79
N ARG A 194 34.58 -25.35 31.28
CA ARG A 194 33.89 -25.68 30.02
C ARG A 194 32.69 -24.75 29.76
N PHE A 195 32.67 -24.26 28.52
CA PHE A 195 31.51 -24.07 27.64
C PHE A 195 30.27 -23.36 28.19
N CYS A 196 30.04 -22.13 27.73
CA CYS A 196 28.71 -21.74 27.27
C CYS A 196 28.83 -21.18 25.85
N THR A 197 28.05 -21.82 24.99
CA THR A 197 27.87 -21.65 23.55
C THR A 197 27.33 -20.28 23.17
N GLU A 198 27.76 -19.83 21.99
CA GLU A 198 27.11 -18.83 21.15
C GLU A 198 25.60 -19.07 20.97
N TRP A 199 24.93 -18.02 20.44
CA TRP A 199 23.56 -17.88 19.90
C TRP A 199 22.68 -16.95 20.77
N ILE A 200 22.10 -15.83 20.31
CA ILE A 200 21.89 -15.22 18.99
C ILE A 200 21.68 -13.69 19.14
N ALA A 201 22.25 -12.97 18.17
CA ALA A 201 21.86 -11.71 17.53
C ALA A 201 21.24 -10.52 18.29
N ASP A 202 22.01 -9.44 18.25
CA ASP A 202 21.56 -8.06 18.01
C ASP A 202 20.31 -7.98 17.11
N VAL A 203 19.31 -7.23 17.58
CA VAL A 203 18.36 -6.54 16.71
C VAL A 203 18.72 -5.05 16.74
N PRO A 204 19.11 -4.44 15.61
CA PRO A 204 19.45 -3.03 15.58
C PRO A 204 18.19 -2.17 15.75
N SER A 205 18.26 -1.22 16.68
CA SER A 205 17.33 -0.11 16.78
C SER A 205 17.64 0.89 15.67
N SER A 206 16.78 0.97 14.64
CA SER A 206 16.80 2.10 13.70
C SER A 206 15.82 3.17 14.17
N ASN A 207 16.32 4.41 14.19
CA ASN A 207 15.55 5.66 14.19
C ASN A 207 14.60 5.75 13.00
#